data_AF-A0A2V7XN64-F1
#
_entry.id   AF-A0A2V7XN64-F1
#
_cell.length_a   1.000
_cell.length_b   1.000
_cell.length_c   1.000
_cell.angle_alpha   90.00
_cell.angle_beta   90.00
_cell.angle_gamma   90.00
#
_symmetry.space_group_name_H-M   'P 1'
#
loop_
_entity.id
_entity.type
_entity.pdbx_description
1 polymer ?
#
loop_
_entity_poly.entity_id
_entity_poly.type
_entity_poly.pdbx_seq_one_letter_code
_entity_poly.pdbx_strand_id
1 'polypeptide(L)'
;MRLRDQVALAAVLAVATYFALRHVAEGKSEAAVGGGVFRPDEHHREEAEAFDRLRAQIVKMGDALLAQRLERLRASGFLWIAPGLGPERWAVFVTALGLSRRIYVRREALLDPVAHLYRTPRPDIPPEYQYAHAWTSLAGALRHEVAHFDGVRDEAPAYDAEIDWYEARRRSGFLDTLPAEERRAWEWGIESAILSARKARERAG
;
A
#
# COMPACT_ATOMS: atom_id res chain seq x y z
N MET A 1 36.02 18.26 34.15
CA MET A 1 34.69 17.67 33.87
C MET A 1 34.64 16.31 34.57
N ARG A 2 33.63 16.01 35.38
CA ARG A 2 33.58 14.72 36.11
C ARG A 2 33.21 13.61 35.10
N LEU A 3 33.62 12.37 35.36
CA LEU A 3 33.31 11.22 34.48
C LEU A 3 31.80 11.09 34.22
N ARG A 4 30.96 11.39 35.21
CA ARG A 4 29.50 11.42 35.08
C ARG A 4 29.02 12.45 34.05
N ASP A 5 29.63 13.63 34.02
CA ASP A 5 29.29 14.69 33.06
C ASP A 5 29.71 14.30 31.63
N GLN A 6 30.86 13.61 31.49
CA GLN A 6 31.31 13.07 30.21
C GLN A 6 30.37 11.99 29.67
N VAL A 7 29.92 11.07 30.53
CA VAL A 7 28.97 10.02 30.16
C VAL A 7 27.61 10.62 29.81
N ALA A 8 27.11 11.58 30.60
CA ALA A 8 25.86 12.27 30.31
C ALA A 8 25.92 13.01 28.97
N LEU A 9 27.01 13.75 28.71
CA LEU A 9 27.23 14.43 27.44
C LEU A 9 27.29 13.46 26.26
N ALA A 10 28.02 12.35 26.39
CA ALA A 10 28.10 11.32 25.36
C ALA A 10 26.73 10.70 25.05
N ALA A 11 25.91 10.43 26.07
CA ALA A 11 24.56 9.92 25.89
C ALA A 11 23.66 10.93 25.16
N VAL A 12 23.71 12.21 25.53
CA VAL A 12 22.96 13.28 24.86
C VAL A 12 23.38 13.41 23.39
N LEU A 13 24.68 13.37 23.10
CA LEU A 13 25.20 13.42 21.73
C LEU A 13 24.72 12.22 20.92
N ALA A 14 24.82 11.01 21.46
CA ALA A 14 24.35 9.80 20.78
C ALA A 14 22.85 9.87 20.45
N VAL A 15 22.02 10.34 21.38
CA VAL A 15 20.58 10.53 21.18
C VAL A 15 20.31 11.59 20.11
N ALA A 16 20.99 12.74 20.17
CA ALA A 16 20.85 13.80 19.18
C ALA A 16 21.25 13.33 17.78
N THR A 17 22.36 12.60 17.66
CA THR A 17 22.82 12.01 16.40
C THR A 17 21.80 11.02 15.84
N TYR A 18 21.24 10.14 16.69
CA TYR A 18 20.19 9.21 16.26
C TYR A 18 18.97 9.94 15.69
N PHE A 19 18.47 10.97 16.37
CA PHE A 19 17.32 11.74 15.87
C PHE A 19 17.65 12.50 14.59
N ALA A 20 18.86 13.06 14.46
CA ALA A 20 19.30 13.71 13.22
C ALA A 20 19.35 12.72 12.04
N LEU A 21 19.94 11.54 12.24
CA LEU A 21 19.99 10.50 11.21
C LEU A 21 18.60 9.98 10.84
N ARG A 22 17.71 9.82 11.83
CA ARG A 22 16.32 9.46 11.60
C ARG A 22 15.62 10.50 10.73
N HIS A 23 15.77 11.78 11.03
CA HIS A 23 15.17 12.85 10.25
C HIS A 23 15.68 12.86 8.79
N VAL A 24 16.98 12.64 8.59
CA VAL A 24 17.56 12.46 7.24
C VAL A 24 16.98 11.25 6.52
N ALA A 25 16.81 10.12 7.23
CA ALA A 25 16.21 8.92 6.66
C ALA A 25 14.75 9.16 6.25
N GLU A 26 13.96 9.81 7.10
CA GLU A 26 12.58 10.20 6.81
C GLU A 26 12.52 11.11 5.57
N GLY A 27 13.33 12.18 5.53
CA GLY A 27 13.41 13.07 4.37
C GLY A 27 13.82 12.36 3.07
N LYS A 28 14.74 11.39 3.14
CA LYS A 28 15.09 10.53 1.98
C LYS A 28 13.92 9.66 1.52
N SER A 29 13.17 9.06 2.45
CA SER A 29 11.97 8.28 2.12
C SER A 29 10.93 9.14 1.40
N GLU A 30 10.73 10.37 1.86
CA GLU A 30 9.75 11.30 1.29
C GLU A 30 10.18 11.79 -0.10
N ALA A 31 11.46 12.12 -0.28
CA ALA A 31 12.00 12.50 -1.57
C ALA A 31 11.88 11.38 -2.61
N ALA A 32 12.01 10.11 -2.20
CA ALA A 32 11.88 8.95 -3.09
C ALA A 32 10.47 8.80 -3.70
N VAL A 33 9.46 9.43 -3.10
CA VAL A 33 8.06 9.36 -3.55
C VAL A 33 7.52 10.72 -4.01
N GLY A 34 8.40 11.67 -4.32
CA GLY A 34 8.04 12.99 -4.87
C GLY A 34 7.71 14.06 -3.82
N GLY A 35 7.86 13.77 -2.52
CA GLY A 35 7.63 14.73 -1.44
C GLY A 35 6.16 15.04 -1.15
N GLY A 36 5.92 15.98 -0.23
CA GLY A 36 4.56 16.42 0.14
C GLY A 36 3.70 15.32 0.75
N VAL A 37 4.33 14.34 1.40
CA VAL A 37 3.63 13.19 1.98
C VAL A 37 2.92 13.59 3.26
N PHE A 38 1.83 12.89 3.58
CA PHE A 38 1.10 13.12 4.82
C PHE A 38 0.44 11.83 5.31
N ARG A 39 0.00 11.84 6.57
CA ARG A 39 -0.74 10.71 7.14
C ARG A 39 -2.22 10.84 6.78
N PRO A 40 -2.91 9.74 6.42
CA PRO A 40 -4.36 9.76 6.30
C PRO A 40 -4.98 9.74 7.71
N ASP A 41 -5.20 10.94 8.26
CA ASP A 41 -5.74 11.16 9.61
C ASP A 41 -6.77 12.30 9.63
N GLU A 42 -7.16 12.77 10.82
CA GLU A 42 -8.20 13.79 10.99
C GLU A 42 -7.87 15.13 10.32
N HIS A 43 -6.59 15.43 10.06
CA HIS A 43 -6.19 16.62 9.33
C HIS A 43 -6.36 16.47 7.80
N HIS A 44 -6.52 15.23 7.32
CA HIS A 44 -6.69 14.86 5.92
C HIS A 44 -7.92 13.96 5.77
N ARG A 45 -9.07 14.53 6.11
CA ARG A 45 -10.33 13.78 6.26
C ARG A 45 -10.76 13.03 4.99
N GLU A 46 -10.55 13.62 3.80
CA GLU A 46 -10.92 12.97 2.53
C GLU A 46 -10.13 11.65 2.35
N GLU A 47 -8.82 11.68 2.60
CA GLU A 47 -7.95 10.51 2.50
C GLU A 47 -8.18 9.51 3.64
N ALA A 48 -8.50 9.98 4.85
CA ALA A 48 -8.88 9.11 5.96
C ALA A 48 -10.17 8.35 5.63
N GLU A 49 -11.21 9.03 5.14
CA GLU A 49 -12.45 8.40 4.70
C GLU A 49 -12.22 7.44 3.53
N ALA A 50 -11.37 7.81 2.57
CA ALA A 50 -11.01 6.94 1.45
C ALA A 50 -10.27 5.68 1.91
N PHE A 51 -9.39 5.80 2.90
CA PHE A 51 -8.71 4.68 3.53
C PHE A 51 -9.69 3.75 4.27
N ASP A 52 -10.69 4.30 4.95
CA ASP A 52 -11.74 3.51 5.58
C ASP A 52 -12.62 2.79 4.55
N ARG A 53 -12.96 3.43 3.43
CA ARG A 53 -13.65 2.77 2.31
C ARG A 53 -12.84 1.62 1.75
N LEU A 54 -11.54 1.81 1.54
CA LEU A 54 -10.62 0.76 1.11
C LEU A 54 -10.59 -0.41 2.09
N ARG A 55 -10.45 -0.15 3.38
CA ARG A 55 -10.48 -1.20 4.42
C ARG A 55 -11.81 -1.96 4.39
N ALA A 56 -12.93 -1.25 4.32
CA ALA A 56 -14.25 -1.86 4.24
C ALA A 56 -14.38 -2.72 2.97
N GLN A 57 -13.84 -2.27 1.84
CA GLN A 57 -13.84 -3.05 0.60
C GLN A 57 -12.99 -4.32 0.71
N ILE A 58 -11.82 -4.25 1.32
CA ILE A 58 -10.97 -5.43 1.59
C ILE A 58 -11.68 -6.43 2.51
N VAL A 59 -12.41 -5.95 3.52
CA VAL A 59 -13.25 -6.80 4.38
C VAL A 59 -14.37 -7.47 3.56
N LYS A 60 -15.04 -6.73 2.67
CA LYS A 60 -16.08 -7.29 1.78
C LYS A 60 -15.53 -8.35 0.84
N MET A 61 -14.28 -8.20 0.37
CA MET A 61 -13.54 -9.24 -0.36
C MET A 61 -13.10 -10.41 0.55
N GLY A 62 -13.53 -10.44 1.81
CA GLY A 62 -13.30 -11.52 2.76
C GLY A 62 -11.96 -11.49 3.48
N ASP A 63 -11.18 -10.39 3.44
CA ASP A 63 -9.87 -10.31 4.10
C ASP A 63 -9.83 -9.29 5.24
N ALA A 64 -10.50 -9.63 6.35
CA ALA A 64 -10.45 -8.79 7.54
C ALA A 64 -9.03 -8.66 8.12
N LEU A 65 -8.12 -9.61 7.88
CA LEU A 65 -6.76 -9.59 8.42
C LEU A 65 -5.89 -8.56 7.70
N LEU A 66 -5.95 -8.49 6.38
CA LEU A 66 -5.27 -7.47 5.60
C LEU A 66 -5.80 -6.07 5.97
N ALA A 67 -7.11 -5.89 6.05
CA ALA A 67 -7.70 -4.62 6.46
C ALA A 67 -7.21 -4.17 7.86
N GLN A 68 -7.18 -5.09 8.84
CA GLN A 68 -6.63 -4.82 10.18
C GLN A 68 -5.12 -4.54 10.15
N ARG A 69 -4.36 -5.21 9.29
CA ARG A 69 -2.92 -4.96 9.14
C ARG A 69 -2.68 -3.55 8.63
N LEU A 70 -3.40 -3.11 7.61
CA LEU A 70 -3.31 -1.75 7.07
C LEU A 70 -3.65 -0.69 8.13
N GLU A 71 -4.68 -0.91 8.94
CA GLU A 71 -5.01 0.02 10.02
C GLU A 71 -3.93 0.10 11.09
N ARG A 72 -3.34 -1.04 11.49
CA ARG A 72 -2.20 -1.01 12.42
C ARG A 72 -1.02 -0.26 11.84
N LEU A 73 -0.75 -0.39 10.53
CA LEU A 73 0.30 0.35 9.85
C LEU A 73 0.01 1.86 9.82
N ARG A 74 -1.24 2.26 9.55
CA ARG A 74 -1.67 3.66 9.62
C ARG A 74 -1.52 4.21 11.04
N ALA A 75 -2.11 3.55 12.03
CA ALA A 75 -2.10 3.98 13.43
C ALA A 75 -0.66 4.06 14.02
N SER A 76 0.24 3.18 13.56
CA SER A 76 1.65 3.20 13.97
C SER A 76 2.52 4.18 13.17
N GLY A 77 1.95 4.93 12.22
CA GLY A 77 2.66 5.91 11.41
C GLY A 77 3.56 5.32 10.33
N PHE A 78 3.27 4.10 9.87
CA PHE A 78 3.99 3.40 8.80
C PHE A 78 3.27 3.42 7.45
N LEU A 79 2.02 3.87 7.39
CA LEU A 79 1.28 4.07 6.13
C LEU A 79 1.00 5.55 5.90
N TRP A 80 1.38 6.06 4.74
CA TRP A 80 1.32 7.48 4.36
C TRP A 80 0.74 7.65 2.96
N ILE A 81 0.23 8.84 2.67
CA ILE A 81 -0.21 9.25 1.35
C ILE A 81 0.94 9.99 0.66
N ALA A 82 1.20 9.64 -0.59
CA ALA A 82 2.19 10.28 -1.44
C ALA A 82 1.53 10.82 -2.72
N PRO A 83 1.18 12.12 -2.75
CA PRO A 83 0.61 12.75 -3.94
C PRO A 83 1.57 12.77 -5.13
N GLY A 84 2.87 12.93 -4.86
CA GLY A 84 3.94 12.95 -5.88
C GLY A 84 4.37 11.57 -6.39
N LEU A 85 3.75 10.48 -5.91
CA LEU A 85 4.09 9.14 -6.35
C LEU A 85 3.74 8.96 -7.83
N GLY A 86 4.68 8.40 -8.58
CA GLY A 86 4.61 8.27 -10.04
C GLY A 86 3.29 7.63 -10.53
N PRO A 87 2.82 8.01 -11.73
CA PRO A 87 1.44 7.79 -12.14
C PRO A 87 1.06 6.32 -12.38
N GLU A 88 2.06 5.45 -12.55
CA GLU A 88 1.92 4.00 -12.75
C GLU A 88 1.87 3.19 -11.44
N ARG A 89 2.07 3.82 -10.27
CA ARG A 89 2.16 3.12 -8.98
C ARG A 89 0.90 3.30 -8.15
N TRP A 90 0.38 2.20 -7.62
CA TRP A 90 -0.67 2.18 -6.60
C TRP A 90 -0.12 2.58 -5.23
N ALA A 91 0.98 1.94 -4.85
CA ALA A 91 1.69 2.13 -3.60
C ALA A 91 3.18 1.80 -3.78
N VAL A 92 3.98 2.05 -2.75
CA VAL A 92 5.39 1.61 -2.67
C VAL A 92 5.85 1.51 -1.21
N PHE A 93 6.54 0.44 -0.86
CA PHE A 93 7.30 0.33 0.37
C PHE A 93 8.69 0.96 0.19
N VAL A 94 9.04 1.87 1.08
CA VAL A 94 10.35 2.51 1.08
C VAL A 94 11.00 2.31 2.44
N THR A 95 12.24 1.83 2.42
CA THR A 95 13.13 1.89 3.57
C THR A 95 14.34 2.77 3.26
N ALA A 96 14.69 3.63 4.20
CA ALA A 96 15.85 4.52 4.08
C ALA A 96 16.76 4.36 5.30
N LEU A 97 18.04 4.08 5.03
CA LEU A 97 19.11 3.94 6.03
C LEU A 97 18.83 2.92 7.15
N GLY A 98 17.85 2.02 6.98
CA GLY A 98 17.37 1.13 8.04
C GLY A 98 16.65 1.83 9.21
N LEU A 99 16.47 3.16 9.12
CA LEU A 99 15.92 4.00 10.19
C LEU A 99 14.50 4.48 9.89
N SER A 100 14.13 4.55 8.61
CA SER A 100 12.78 4.82 8.14
C SER A 100 12.26 3.62 7.34
N ARG A 101 11.01 3.24 7.57
CA ARG A 101 10.28 2.23 6.82
C ARG A 101 8.82 2.63 6.71
N ARG A 102 8.31 2.85 5.50
CA ARG A 102 6.94 3.33 5.28
C ARG A 102 6.37 2.72 4.00
N ILE A 103 5.06 2.46 4.00
CA ILE A 103 4.28 2.22 2.79
C ILE A 103 3.64 3.55 2.41
N TYR A 104 3.84 3.96 1.16
CA TYR A 104 3.25 5.14 0.58
C TYR A 104 2.17 4.73 -0.41
N VAL A 105 0.97 5.28 -0.27
CA VAL A 105 -0.15 5.05 -1.19
C VAL A 105 -0.31 6.29 -2.05
N ARG A 106 -0.47 6.11 -3.37
CA ARG A 106 -0.73 7.22 -4.27
C ARG A 106 -2.09 7.83 -3.94
N ARG A 107 -2.15 9.16 -3.78
CA ARG A 107 -3.40 9.86 -3.43
C ARG A 107 -4.53 9.54 -4.41
N GLU A 108 -4.28 9.69 -5.71
CA GLU A 108 -5.28 9.43 -6.75
C GLU A 108 -5.77 7.99 -6.71
N ALA A 109 -4.87 7.01 -6.55
CA ALA A 109 -5.22 5.60 -6.46
C ALA A 109 -6.11 5.30 -5.25
N LEU A 110 -5.91 5.99 -4.13
CA LEU A 110 -6.74 5.84 -2.93
C LEU A 110 -8.13 6.48 -3.10
N LEU A 111 -8.19 7.67 -3.72
CA LEU A 111 -9.43 8.43 -3.86
C LEU A 111 -10.35 7.86 -4.96
N ASP A 112 -9.77 7.53 -6.11
CA ASP A 112 -10.48 6.96 -7.26
C ASP A 112 -9.60 5.88 -7.94
N PRO A 113 -9.66 4.62 -7.45
CA PRO A 113 -8.95 3.50 -8.04
C PRO A 113 -9.26 3.30 -9.52
N VAL A 114 -10.50 3.59 -9.93
CA VAL A 114 -10.96 3.39 -11.32
C VAL A 114 -10.33 4.43 -12.23
N ALA A 115 -10.36 5.71 -11.86
CA ALA A 115 -9.70 6.75 -12.65
C ALA A 115 -8.17 6.56 -12.71
N HIS A 116 -7.57 6.07 -11.62
CA HIS A 116 -6.15 5.75 -11.58
C HIS A 116 -5.77 4.69 -12.62
N LEU A 117 -6.51 3.58 -12.68
CA LEU A 117 -6.21 2.46 -13.57
C LEU A 117 -6.71 2.69 -15.00
N TYR A 118 -7.90 3.26 -15.14
CA TYR A 118 -8.57 3.53 -16.40
C TYR A 118 -8.56 5.03 -16.67
N ARG A 119 -7.41 5.51 -17.15
CA ARG A 119 -7.24 6.90 -17.61
C ARG A 119 -8.19 7.21 -18.77
N THR A 120 -8.52 8.48 -18.94
CA THR A 120 -9.36 8.95 -20.04
C THR A 120 -8.56 9.04 -21.35
N PRO A 121 -9.08 8.57 -22.49
CA PRO A 121 -10.37 7.89 -22.67
C PRO A 121 -10.36 6.46 -22.11
N ARG A 122 -11.44 6.11 -21.39
CA ARG A 122 -11.58 4.77 -20.80
C ARG A 122 -11.78 3.72 -21.90
N PRO A 123 -11.24 2.50 -21.74
CA PRO A 123 -11.51 1.41 -22.66
C PRO A 123 -12.99 1.00 -22.59
N ASP A 124 -13.47 0.36 -23.66
CA ASP A 124 -14.83 -0.20 -23.75
C ASP A 124 -14.96 -1.47 -22.91
N ILE A 125 -14.92 -1.28 -21.59
CA ILE A 125 -15.11 -2.32 -20.57
C ILE A 125 -16.27 -1.86 -19.69
N PRO A 126 -17.25 -2.71 -19.34
CA PRO A 126 -18.37 -2.29 -18.52
C PRO A 126 -17.91 -1.71 -17.15
N PRO A 127 -18.59 -0.69 -16.61
CA PRO A 127 -18.15 0.02 -15.40
C PRO A 127 -17.94 -0.88 -14.17
N GLU A 128 -18.78 -1.89 -13.99
CA GLU A 128 -18.70 -2.83 -12.87
C GLU A 128 -17.45 -3.73 -12.93
N TYR A 129 -16.98 -4.06 -14.14
CA TYR A 129 -15.74 -4.80 -14.35
C TYR A 129 -14.52 -3.92 -14.08
N GLN A 130 -14.56 -2.66 -14.54
CA GLN A 130 -13.54 -1.67 -14.22
C GLN A 130 -13.42 -1.47 -12.71
N TYR A 131 -14.55 -1.32 -12.03
CA TYR A 131 -14.63 -1.17 -10.58
C TYR A 131 -13.99 -2.36 -9.87
N ALA A 132 -14.44 -3.58 -10.19
CA ALA A 132 -13.93 -4.79 -9.55
C ALA A 132 -12.43 -4.96 -9.75
N HIS A 133 -11.92 -4.75 -10.97
CA HIS A 133 -10.50 -4.85 -11.26
C HIS A 133 -9.69 -3.77 -10.53
N ALA A 134 -10.12 -2.51 -10.55
CA ALA A 134 -9.39 -1.43 -9.91
C ALA A 134 -9.27 -1.63 -8.39
N TRP A 135 -10.36 -1.99 -7.72
CA TRP A 135 -10.33 -2.25 -6.27
C TRP A 135 -9.52 -3.48 -5.90
N THR A 136 -9.60 -4.54 -6.71
CA THR A 136 -8.79 -5.75 -6.52
C THR A 136 -7.31 -5.46 -6.70
N SER A 137 -6.94 -4.69 -7.74
CA SER A 137 -5.57 -4.27 -8.02
C SER A 137 -4.99 -3.38 -6.92
N LEU A 138 -5.74 -2.38 -6.42
CA LEU A 138 -5.29 -1.57 -5.27
C LEU A 138 -5.05 -2.43 -4.03
N ALA A 139 -5.97 -3.34 -3.70
CA ALA A 139 -5.83 -4.19 -2.52
C ALA A 139 -4.64 -5.16 -2.63
N GLY A 140 -4.43 -5.76 -3.81
CA GLY A 140 -3.28 -6.63 -4.06
C GLY A 140 -1.95 -5.87 -4.05
N ALA A 141 -1.89 -4.67 -4.64
CA ALA A 141 -0.71 -3.82 -4.54
C ALA A 141 -0.37 -3.48 -3.08
N LEU A 142 -1.36 -3.20 -2.23
CA LEU A 142 -1.11 -3.00 -0.80
C LEU A 142 -0.66 -4.28 -0.10
N ARG A 143 -1.21 -5.44 -0.48
CA ARG A 143 -0.76 -6.74 0.03
C ARG A 143 0.70 -7.02 -0.31
N HIS A 144 1.11 -6.65 -1.53
CA HIS A 144 2.49 -6.69 -2.00
C HIS A 144 3.40 -5.82 -1.14
N GLU A 145 3.05 -4.54 -0.95
CA GLU A 145 3.88 -3.64 -0.12
C GLU A 145 3.93 -4.06 1.35
N VAL A 146 2.86 -4.67 1.86
CA VAL A 146 2.86 -5.29 3.20
C VAL A 146 3.84 -6.45 3.27
N ALA A 147 3.99 -7.26 2.22
CA ALA A 147 5.00 -8.32 2.19
C ALA A 147 6.42 -7.75 2.32
N HIS A 148 6.72 -6.66 1.61
CA HIS A 148 7.98 -5.96 1.74
C HIS A 148 8.19 -5.36 3.14
N PHE A 149 7.15 -4.74 3.68
CA PHE A 149 7.19 -4.23 5.05
C PHE A 149 7.51 -5.35 6.07
N ASP A 150 6.95 -6.54 5.84
CA ASP A 150 7.12 -7.72 6.70
C ASP A 150 8.45 -8.46 6.48
N GLY A 151 9.28 -8.00 5.54
CA GLY A 151 10.68 -8.42 5.40
C GLY A 151 11.02 -9.17 4.11
N VAL A 152 10.06 -9.35 3.20
CA VAL A 152 10.36 -9.84 1.84
C VAL A 152 11.22 -8.79 1.13
N ARG A 153 12.41 -9.15 0.67
CA ARG A 153 13.34 -8.20 0.05
C ARG A 153 13.24 -8.17 -1.46
N ASP A 154 12.97 -9.32 -2.06
CA ASP A 154 12.94 -9.48 -3.50
C ASP A 154 11.52 -9.28 -4.03
N GLU A 155 11.40 -8.72 -5.24
CA GLU A 155 10.12 -8.41 -5.89
C GLU A 155 9.33 -9.68 -6.25
N ALA A 156 10.01 -10.72 -6.78
CA ALA A 156 9.32 -11.93 -7.22
C ALA A 156 8.57 -12.66 -6.08
N PRO A 157 9.15 -12.90 -4.88
CA PRO A 157 8.41 -13.45 -3.76
C PRO A 157 7.29 -12.54 -3.22
N ALA A 158 7.41 -11.21 -3.36
CA ALA A 158 6.34 -10.29 -2.98
C ALA A 158 5.14 -10.42 -3.95
N TYR A 159 5.41 -10.55 -5.26
CA TYR A 159 4.39 -10.88 -6.24
C TYR A 159 3.80 -12.28 -6.06
N ASP A 160 4.60 -13.29 -5.68
CA ASP A 160 4.08 -14.62 -5.38
C ASP A 160 3.06 -14.55 -4.22
N ALA A 161 3.35 -13.77 -3.17
CA ALA A 161 2.43 -13.55 -2.05
C ALA A 161 1.15 -12.75 -2.44
N GLU A 162 1.26 -11.83 -3.39
CA GLU A 162 0.13 -11.10 -3.98
C GLU A 162 -0.76 -12.02 -4.83
N ILE A 163 -0.15 -12.87 -5.67
CA ILE A 163 -0.86 -13.85 -6.51
C ILE A 163 -1.59 -14.87 -5.64
N ASP A 164 -0.94 -15.41 -4.61
CA ASP A 164 -1.56 -16.33 -3.65
C ASP A 164 -2.76 -15.69 -2.95
N TRP A 165 -2.67 -14.40 -2.64
CA TRP A 165 -3.77 -13.64 -2.06
C TRP A 165 -4.97 -13.57 -3.02
N TYR A 166 -4.75 -13.24 -4.30
CA TYR A 166 -5.80 -13.23 -5.31
C TYR A 166 -6.45 -14.60 -5.50
N GLU A 167 -5.65 -15.68 -5.58
CA GLU A 167 -6.18 -17.05 -5.73
C GLU A 167 -6.98 -17.48 -4.48
N ALA A 168 -6.61 -17.02 -3.28
CA ALA A 168 -7.42 -17.19 -2.09
C ALA A 168 -8.75 -16.44 -2.18
N ARG A 169 -8.76 -15.20 -2.72
CA ARG A 169 -10.01 -14.43 -2.94
C ARG A 169 -10.92 -15.11 -3.95
N ARG A 170 -10.36 -15.61 -5.05
CA ARG A 170 -11.09 -16.35 -6.09
C ARG A 170 -11.81 -17.59 -5.56
N ARG A 171 -11.27 -18.22 -4.51
CA ARG A 171 -11.84 -19.42 -3.86
C ARG A 171 -12.64 -19.11 -2.60
N SER A 172 -12.74 -17.84 -2.22
CA SER A 172 -13.40 -17.47 -0.97
C SER A 172 -14.92 -17.32 -1.15
N GLY A 173 -15.66 -17.55 -0.07
CA GLY A 173 -17.12 -17.49 -0.09
C GLY A 173 -17.72 -16.10 -0.37
N PHE A 174 -16.92 -15.03 -0.48
CA PHE A 174 -17.47 -13.70 -0.80
C PHE A 174 -18.15 -13.69 -2.18
N LEU A 175 -17.55 -14.38 -3.17
CA LEU A 175 -18.10 -14.43 -4.53
C LEU A 175 -19.48 -15.11 -4.55
N ASP A 176 -19.72 -16.07 -3.66
CA ASP A 176 -20.99 -16.79 -3.55
C ASP A 176 -22.10 -15.94 -2.91
N THR A 177 -21.75 -14.84 -2.24
CA THR A 177 -22.73 -13.89 -1.68
C THR A 177 -23.23 -12.85 -2.69
N LEU A 178 -22.60 -12.78 -3.86
CA LEU A 178 -22.88 -11.75 -4.86
C LEU A 178 -23.93 -12.21 -5.88
N PRO A 179 -24.77 -11.30 -6.41
CA PRO A 179 -25.60 -11.58 -7.57
C PRO A 179 -24.77 -12.01 -8.78
N ALA A 180 -25.35 -12.82 -9.69
CA ALA A 180 -24.61 -13.45 -10.78
C ALA A 180 -23.85 -12.48 -11.69
N GLU A 181 -24.38 -11.28 -11.94
CA GLU A 181 -23.73 -10.26 -12.77
C GLU A 181 -22.53 -9.61 -12.07
N GLU A 182 -22.72 -9.21 -10.81
CA GLU A 182 -21.65 -8.64 -9.98
C GLU A 182 -20.55 -9.68 -9.74
N ARG A 183 -20.92 -10.93 -9.46
CA ARG A 183 -19.97 -12.05 -9.32
C ARG A 183 -19.06 -12.17 -10.55
N ARG A 184 -19.62 -12.13 -11.77
CA ARG A 184 -18.81 -12.21 -13.01
C ARG A 184 -17.82 -11.05 -13.12
N ALA A 185 -18.23 -9.84 -12.75
CA ALA A 185 -17.35 -8.67 -12.75
C ALA A 185 -16.18 -8.85 -11.76
N TRP A 186 -16.44 -9.37 -10.56
CA TRP A 186 -15.40 -9.66 -9.56
C TRP A 186 -14.49 -10.82 -9.95
N GLU A 187 -15.04 -11.91 -10.49
CA GLU A 187 -14.24 -13.02 -11.03
C GLU A 187 -13.28 -12.51 -12.12
N TRP A 188 -13.80 -11.73 -13.08
CA TRP A 188 -12.97 -11.11 -14.12
C TRP A 188 -11.93 -10.13 -13.56
N GLY A 189 -12.31 -9.31 -12.57
CA GLY A 189 -11.41 -8.36 -11.93
C GLY A 189 -10.25 -9.05 -11.21
N ILE A 190 -10.52 -10.15 -10.52
CA ILE A 190 -9.50 -11.00 -9.87
C ILE A 190 -8.60 -11.64 -10.92
N GLU A 191 -9.16 -12.24 -11.97
CA GLU A 191 -8.37 -12.88 -13.03
C GLU A 191 -7.46 -11.88 -13.76
N SER A 192 -7.95 -10.67 -14.00
CA SER A 192 -7.18 -9.58 -14.62
C SER A 192 -6.04 -9.12 -13.72
N ALA A 193 -6.28 -8.98 -12.42
CA ALA A 193 -5.26 -8.62 -11.45
C ALA A 193 -4.18 -9.71 -11.31
N ILE A 194 -4.58 -10.99 -11.28
CA ILE A 194 -3.66 -12.14 -11.30
C ILE A 194 -2.77 -12.10 -12.55
N LEU A 195 -3.35 -11.85 -13.73
CA LEU A 195 -2.59 -11.78 -14.97
C LEU A 195 -1.57 -10.63 -14.94
N SER A 196 -1.96 -9.47 -14.39
CA SER A 196 -1.06 -8.33 -14.21
C SER A 196 0.10 -8.68 -13.27
N ALA A 197 -0.20 -9.26 -12.10
CA ALA A 197 0.81 -9.66 -11.12
C ALA A 197 1.75 -10.73 -11.66
N ARG A 198 1.27 -11.72 -12.42
CA ARG A 198 2.11 -12.73 -13.09
C ARG A 198 3.10 -12.10 -14.08
N LYS A 199 2.64 -11.17 -14.91
CA LYS A 199 3.51 -10.43 -15.85
C LYS A 199 4.57 -9.59 -15.11
N ALA A 200 4.21 -8.99 -13.99
CA ALA A 200 5.15 -8.22 -13.18
C ALA A 200 6.19 -9.14 -12.51
N ARG A 201 5.73 -10.26 -11.94
CA ARG A 201 6.56 -11.33 -11.38
C ARG A 201 7.57 -11.87 -12.39
N GLU A 202 7.15 -12.13 -13.63
CA GLU A 202 8.03 -12.58 -14.71
C GLU A 202 9.13 -11.56 -15.06
N ARG A 203 8.85 -10.26 -14.93
CA ARG A 203 9.85 -9.21 -15.18
C ARG A 203 10.79 -8.99 -14.00
N ALA A 204 10.38 -9.40 -12.80
CA ALA A 204 11.13 -9.26 -11.57
C ALA A 204 12.16 -10.39 -11.34
N GLY A 205 12.11 -11.47 -12.13
CA GLY A 205 12.99 -12.64 -12.06
C GLY A 205 13.79 -12.86 -13.33
#